data_AF-A0A961I940-F1
#
_entry.id   AF-A0A961I940-F1
#
_cell.length_a   1.000
_cell.length_b   1.000
_cell.length_c   1.000
_cell.angle_alpha   90.00
_cell.angle_beta   90.00
_cell.angle_gamma   90.00
#
_symmetry.space_group_name_H-M   'P 1'
#
loop_
_entity.id
_entity.type
_entity.pdbx_description
1 polymer ?
#
loop_
_entity_poly.entity_id
_entity_poly.type
_entity_poly.pdbx_seq_one_letter_code
_entity_poly.pdbx_strand_id
1 'polypeptide(L)'
;MNTYHFKLLDPGDRNPQRRDALAERSLPETLSSHQEAARHYQPDDDLIDAVNVALAVGAPLLLTGEPGTGKTQVAYFLAWYFELDTEKQPFTLSVRSTTTADDLLYHFDAVAYLHAAHDPERSGKPLDRAEFIKPGPLWQAYECEGPAVVLIDEVDKAPRDFPNDILREIENMSFKIMETGEVVTADPS
;
A
#
# COMPACT_ATOMS: atom_id res chain seq x y z
N MET A 1 8.89 14.80 25.30
CA MET A 1 9.18 13.65 26.19
C MET A 1 7.91 13.30 26.92
N ASN A 2 7.18 12.27 26.49
CA ASN A 2 6.02 11.78 27.24
C ASN A 2 6.53 10.91 28.39
N THR A 3 6.48 11.43 29.62
CA THR A 3 6.81 10.69 30.84
C THR A 3 5.68 9.71 31.14
N TYR A 4 5.88 8.43 30.84
CA TYR A 4 4.97 7.39 31.26
C TYR A 4 5.08 7.19 32.79
N HIS A 5 4.00 7.48 33.51
CA HIS A 5 3.96 7.59 34.98
C HIS A 5 3.90 6.25 35.75
N PHE A 6 4.15 5.10 35.12
CA PHE A 6 4.08 3.82 35.83
C PHE A 6 5.05 2.76 35.29
N LYS A 7 5.48 1.88 36.20
CA LYS A 7 6.29 0.69 35.93
C LYS A 7 5.36 -0.38 35.34
N LEU A 8 5.42 -0.60 34.03
CA LEU A 8 4.51 -1.49 33.28
C LEU A 8 4.51 -2.96 33.76
N LEU A 9 5.60 -3.40 34.38
CA LEU A 9 5.76 -4.74 34.92
C LEU A 9 6.66 -4.70 36.16
N ASP A 10 6.13 -5.18 37.29
CA ASP A 10 6.92 -5.44 38.49
C ASP A 10 6.61 -6.87 38.99
N PRO A 11 7.55 -7.83 38.82
CA PRO A 11 7.34 -9.23 39.15
C PRO A 11 7.12 -9.52 40.65
N GLY A 12 7.53 -8.60 41.53
CA GLY A 12 7.43 -8.77 42.99
C GLY A 12 6.09 -8.36 43.57
N ASP A 13 5.32 -7.55 42.86
CA ASP A 13 3.99 -7.12 43.27
C ASP A 13 2.93 -7.94 42.50
N ARG A 14 2.00 -8.57 43.23
CA ARG A 14 0.92 -9.43 42.71
C ARG A 14 -0.47 -8.85 42.99
N ASN A 15 -0.57 -7.53 43.14
CA ASN A 15 -1.84 -6.85 43.44
C ASN A 15 -2.92 -7.21 42.39
N PRO A 16 -4.08 -7.75 42.81
CA PRO A 16 -5.20 -8.07 41.91
C PRO A 16 -5.68 -6.87 41.06
N GLN A 17 -5.57 -5.65 41.58
CA GLN A 17 -5.98 -4.40 40.91
C GLN A 17 -5.19 -4.10 39.63
N ARG A 18 -4.07 -4.79 39.39
CA ARG A 18 -3.30 -4.67 38.14
C ARG A 18 -4.06 -5.15 36.92
N ARG A 19 -4.99 -6.08 37.08
CA ARG A 19 -5.88 -6.52 35.99
C ARG A 19 -6.80 -5.41 35.56
N ASP A 20 -7.33 -4.67 36.53
CA ASP A 20 -8.23 -3.54 36.29
C ASP A 20 -7.46 -2.39 35.63
N ALA A 21 -6.27 -2.05 36.14
CA ALA A 21 -5.39 -1.05 35.52
C ALA A 21 -4.97 -1.43 34.09
N LEU A 22 -4.73 -2.72 33.81
CA LEU A 22 -4.46 -3.18 32.45
C LEU A 22 -5.69 -3.05 31.55
N ALA A 23 -6.89 -3.31 32.08
CA ALA A 23 -8.15 -3.21 31.35
C ALA A 23 -8.57 -1.75 31.09
N GLU A 24 -8.27 -0.84 32.00
CA GLU A 24 -8.58 0.59 31.93
C GLU A 24 -7.54 1.41 31.15
N ARG A 25 -6.44 0.79 30.70
CA ARG A 25 -5.42 1.50 29.94
C ARG A 25 -5.98 2.05 28.64
N SER A 26 -5.69 3.32 28.36
CA SER A 26 -5.84 3.84 27.01
C SER A 26 -4.72 3.27 26.14
N LEU A 27 -5.10 2.51 25.12
CA LEU A 27 -4.17 2.18 24.05
C LEU A 27 -3.98 3.44 23.19
N PRO A 28 -2.74 3.78 22.80
CA PRO A 28 -2.54 4.87 21.85
C PRO A 28 -3.26 4.54 20.53
N GLU A 29 -3.97 5.54 19.97
CA GLU A 29 -4.70 5.45 18.68
C GLU A 29 -3.79 4.92 17.55
N THR A 30 -2.49 5.24 17.64
CA THR A 30 -1.45 4.80 16.70
C THR A 30 -1.24 3.29 16.61
N LEU A 31 -1.84 2.47 17.48
CA LEU A 31 -1.73 1.01 17.42
C LEU A 31 -2.64 0.39 16.36
N SER A 32 -3.70 1.07 15.95
CA SER A 32 -4.73 0.50 15.07
C SER A 32 -4.63 0.93 13.60
N SER A 33 -3.90 2.00 13.30
CA SER A 33 -3.87 2.57 11.95
C SER A 33 -2.49 3.16 11.61
N HIS A 34 -1.91 2.69 10.51
CA HIS A 34 -0.69 3.28 9.96
C HIS A 34 -0.90 4.74 9.54
N GLN A 35 -2.10 5.10 9.08
CA GLN A 35 -2.45 6.47 8.71
C GLN A 35 -2.44 7.39 9.94
N GLU A 36 -3.03 6.98 11.06
CA GLU A 36 -3.04 7.77 12.31
C GLU A 36 -1.64 7.84 12.94
N ALA A 37 -0.86 6.76 12.82
CA ALA A 37 0.51 6.68 13.31
C ALA A 37 1.50 7.53 12.50
N ALA A 38 1.19 7.87 11.24
CA ALA A 38 2.08 8.57 10.33
C ALA A 38 2.63 9.88 10.91
N ARG A 39 1.76 10.69 11.54
CA ARG A 39 2.13 11.98 12.17
C ARG A 39 3.09 11.85 13.36
N HIS A 40 3.29 10.63 13.87
CA HIS A 40 4.17 10.32 14.99
C HIS A 40 5.40 9.52 14.58
N TYR A 41 5.51 9.17 13.30
CA TYR A 41 6.67 8.47 12.77
C TYR A 41 7.86 9.44 12.70
N GLN A 42 9.00 9.01 13.22
CA GLN A 42 10.23 9.78 13.19
C GLN A 42 11.27 8.97 12.40
N PRO A 43 11.52 9.29 11.13
CA PRO A 43 12.61 8.66 10.39
C PRO A 43 13.95 9.07 10.98
N ASP A 44 14.92 8.15 10.92
CA ASP A 44 16.33 8.45 11.20
C ASP A 44 17.00 9.13 10.01
N ASP A 45 18.20 9.68 10.23
CA ASP A 45 18.93 10.46 9.23
C ASP A 45 19.26 9.61 7.98
N ASP A 46 19.59 8.34 8.16
CA ASP A 46 19.91 7.41 7.05
C ASP A 46 18.68 7.18 6.15
N LEU A 47 17.49 7.00 6.74
CA LEU A 47 16.25 6.86 5.99
C LEU A 47 15.87 8.17 5.27
N ILE A 48 16.06 9.32 5.92
CA ILE A 48 15.83 10.63 5.30
C ILE A 48 16.71 10.79 4.06
N ASP A 49 17.99 10.47 4.16
CA ASP A 49 18.93 10.54 3.04
C ASP A 49 18.54 9.59 1.90
N ALA A 50 18.15 8.35 2.22
CA ALA A 50 17.69 7.38 1.23
C ALA A 50 16.45 7.86 0.47
N VAL A 51 15.46 8.43 1.19
CA VAL A 51 14.26 9.02 0.59
C VAL A 51 14.62 10.19 -0.32
N ASN A 52 15.47 11.11 0.15
CA ASN A 52 15.89 12.27 -0.63
C ASN A 52 16.62 11.87 -1.92
N VAL A 53 17.51 10.87 -1.85
CA VAL A 53 18.20 10.35 -3.04
C VAL A 53 17.22 9.72 -4.02
N ALA A 54 16.29 8.88 -3.55
CA ALA A 54 15.29 8.24 -4.40
C ALA A 54 14.42 9.28 -5.13
N LEU A 55 13.94 10.30 -4.40
CA LEU A 55 13.15 11.39 -4.96
C LEU A 55 13.96 12.24 -5.97
N ALA A 56 15.22 12.55 -5.66
CA ALA A 56 16.06 13.38 -6.53
C ALA A 56 16.43 12.67 -7.86
N VAL A 57 16.58 11.34 -7.82
CA VAL A 57 16.91 10.52 -8.99
C VAL A 57 15.66 10.09 -9.76
N GLY A 58 14.48 10.11 -9.13
CA GLY A 58 13.26 9.55 -9.69
C GLY A 58 13.28 8.02 -9.74
N ALA A 59 13.94 7.38 -8.77
CA ALA A 59 14.08 5.92 -8.69
C ALA A 59 13.20 5.33 -7.58
N PRO A 60 12.67 4.10 -7.75
CA PRO A 60 11.96 3.40 -6.68
C PRO A 60 12.85 3.19 -5.43
N LEU A 61 12.27 3.39 -4.25
CA LEU A 61 12.96 3.17 -2.96
C LEU A 61 12.69 1.75 -2.46
N LEU A 62 13.73 0.91 -2.37
CA LEU A 62 13.65 -0.41 -1.74
C LEU A 62 14.09 -0.34 -0.28
N LEU A 63 13.16 -0.58 0.65
CA LEU A 63 13.46 -0.66 2.08
C LEU A 63 13.63 -2.13 2.52
N THR A 64 14.82 -2.45 3.06
CA THR A 64 15.14 -3.81 3.55
C THR A 64 15.38 -3.82 5.06
N GLY A 65 15.31 -4.98 5.71
CA GLY A 65 15.62 -5.18 7.14
C GLY A 65 14.58 -6.01 7.89
N GLU A 66 14.72 -6.08 9.22
CA GLU A 66 13.91 -7.00 10.04
C GLU A 66 12.41 -6.63 10.08
N PRO A 67 11.52 -7.63 10.22
CA PRO A 67 10.10 -7.40 10.48
C PRO A 67 9.88 -6.47 11.68
N GLY A 68 8.93 -5.53 11.56
CA GLY A 68 8.61 -4.59 12.63
C GLY A 68 9.49 -3.34 12.72
N THR A 69 10.42 -3.12 11.77
CA THR A 69 11.25 -1.89 11.69
C THR A 69 10.51 -0.68 11.08
N GLY A 70 9.22 -0.79 10.81
CA GLY A 70 8.40 0.34 10.34
C GLY A 70 8.46 0.62 8.83
N LYS A 71 8.88 -0.34 7.99
CA LYS A 71 8.98 -0.18 6.52
C LYS A 71 7.67 0.27 5.88
N THR A 72 6.59 -0.46 6.18
CA THR A 72 5.23 -0.12 5.79
C THR A 72 4.86 1.29 6.26
N GLN A 73 5.24 1.65 7.49
CA GLN A 73 4.94 2.95 8.09
C GLN A 73 5.59 4.13 7.35
N VAL A 74 6.73 3.92 6.68
CA VAL A 74 7.40 4.95 5.87
C VAL A 74 6.48 5.46 4.76
N ALA A 75 5.79 4.57 4.04
CA ALA A 75 4.91 4.99 2.94
C ALA A 75 3.75 5.87 3.43
N TYR A 76 3.14 5.50 4.56
CA TYR A 76 2.09 6.31 5.20
C TYR A 76 2.65 7.64 5.73
N PHE A 77 3.87 7.62 6.29
CA PHE A 77 4.56 8.84 6.71
C PHE A 77 4.80 9.78 5.53
N LEU A 78 5.28 9.28 4.38
CA LEU A 78 5.52 10.11 3.19
C LEU A 78 4.22 10.69 2.63
N ALA A 79 3.14 9.89 2.55
CA ALA A 79 1.84 10.39 2.12
C ALA A 79 1.33 11.51 3.03
N TRP A 80 1.48 11.36 4.35
CA TRP A 80 1.14 12.41 5.32
C TRP A 80 2.06 13.62 5.23
N TYR A 81 3.37 13.42 5.13
CA TYR A 81 4.40 14.47 5.14
C TYR A 81 4.28 15.40 3.93
N PHE A 82 3.98 14.85 2.75
CA PHE A 82 3.75 15.62 1.53
C PHE A 82 2.30 16.09 1.36
N GLU A 83 1.47 15.97 2.40
CA GLU A 83 0.07 16.41 2.40
C GLU A 83 -0.76 15.82 1.24
N LEU A 84 -0.51 14.55 0.90
CA LEU A 84 -1.27 13.83 -0.12
C LEU A 84 -2.66 13.44 0.40
N ASP A 85 -3.53 12.94 -0.47
CA ASP A 85 -4.84 12.40 -0.08
C ASP A 85 -4.68 11.13 0.77
N THR A 86 -4.42 11.30 2.06
CA THR A 86 -4.14 10.20 3.00
C THR A 86 -5.33 9.26 3.20
N GLU A 87 -6.54 9.64 2.80
CA GLU A 87 -7.70 8.74 2.82
C GLU A 87 -7.62 7.67 1.71
N LYS A 88 -6.87 7.95 0.64
CA LYS A 88 -6.67 7.05 -0.49
C LYS A 88 -5.25 6.49 -0.59
N GLN A 89 -4.27 7.21 -0.06
CA GLN A 89 -2.85 6.89 -0.19
C GLN A 89 -2.21 6.45 1.13
N PRO A 90 -1.19 5.55 1.08
CA PRO A 90 -0.57 4.99 -0.12
C PRO A 90 -1.45 3.94 -0.84
N PHE A 91 -1.33 3.83 -2.16
CA PHE A 91 -1.92 2.72 -2.90
C PHE A 91 -1.09 1.47 -2.65
N THR A 92 -1.72 0.38 -2.19
CA THR A 92 -0.97 -0.76 -1.64
C THR A 92 -1.15 -2.04 -2.44
N LEU A 93 -0.04 -2.74 -2.70
CA LEU A 93 -0.01 -4.13 -3.13
C LEU A 93 0.69 -4.96 -2.06
N SER A 94 -0.03 -5.90 -1.43
CA SER A 94 0.57 -6.90 -0.54
C SER A 94 0.93 -8.15 -1.33
N VAL A 95 2.23 -8.43 -1.43
CA VAL A 95 2.76 -9.48 -2.28
C VAL A 95 2.65 -10.86 -1.64
N ARG A 96 2.27 -11.84 -2.46
CA ARG A 96 2.19 -13.27 -2.11
C ARG A 96 2.95 -14.09 -3.15
N SER A 97 3.10 -15.38 -2.90
CA SER A 97 3.79 -16.31 -3.82
C SER A 97 3.10 -16.50 -5.17
N THR A 98 1.89 -15.95 -5.35
CA THR A 98 1.12 -16.00 -6.60
C THR A 98 0.94 -14.62 -7.24
N THR A 99 1.47 -13.56 -6.62
CA THR A 99 1.35 -12.18 -7.13
C THR A 99 2.25 -12.00 -8.34
N THR A 100 1.76 -11.23 -9.31
CA THR A 100 2.38 -10.91 -10.60
C THR A 100 2.49 -9.39 -10.77
N ALA A 101 3.27 -8.93 -11.74
CA ALA A 101 3.35 -7.49 -12.02
C ALA A 101 2.00 -6.92 -12.51
N ASP A 102 1.17 -7.71 -13.16
CA ASP A 102 -0.17 -7.29 -13.61
C ASP A 102 -1.07 -6.86 -12.45
N ASP A 103 -0.86 -7.41 -11.24
CA ASP A 103 -1.60 -7.01 -10.03
C ASP A 103 -1.32 -5.54 -9.62
N LEU A 104 -0.21 -4.95 -10.08
CA LEU A 104 0.02 -3.50 -9.95
C LEU A 104 -0.85 -2.69 -10.91
N LEU A 105 -1.17 -3.26 -12.07
CA LEU A 105 -1.80 -2.56 -13.19
C LEU A 105 -3.32 -2.60 -13.07
N TYR A 106 -3.92 -3.80 -13.08
CA TYR A 106 -5.36 -3.98 -12.98
C TYR A 106 -5.77 -5.44 -12.72
N HIS A 107 -7.02 -5.65 -12.33
CA HIS A 107 -7.63 -6.96 -12.22
C HIS A 107 -8.88 -7.06 -13.09
N PHE A 108 -8.96 -8.11 -13.92
CA PHE A 108 -10.17 -8.45 -14.68
C PHE A 108 -10.97 -9.55 -13.97
N ASP A 109 -12.19 -9.23 -13.54
CA ASP A 109 -13.09 -10.18 -12.89
C ASP A 109 -13.80 -11.08 -13.92
N ALA A 110 -13.06 -12.07 -14.42
CA ALA A 110 -13.55 -13.01 -15.41
C ALA A 110 -14.77 -13.82 -14.93
N VAL A 111 -14.91 -14.03 -13.63
CA VAL A 111 -16.03 -14.76 -13.02
C VAL A 111 -17.30 -13.90 -13.09
N ALA A 112 -17.23 -12.64 -12.66
CA ALA A 112 -18.35 -11.71 -12.77
C ALA A 112 -18.74 -11.49 -14.24
N TYR A 113 -17.77 -11.37 -15.15
CA TYR A 113 -18.02 -11.27 -16.59
C TYR A 113 -18.76 -12.50 -17.13
N LEU A 114 -18.31 -13.72 -16.77
CA LEU A 114 -18.95 -14.96 -17.19
C LEU A 114 -20.39 -15.08 -16.65
N HIS A 115 -20.60 -14.73 -15.38
CA HIS A 115 -21.93 -14.70 -14.79
C HIS A 115 -22.86 -13.72 -15.53
N ALA A 116 -22.38 -12.51 -15.83
CA ALA A 116 -23.14 -11.53 -16.58
C ALA A 116 -23.44 -12.00 -18.02
N ALA A 117 -22.52 -12.73 -18.66
CA ALA A 117 -22.68 -13.26 -20.01
C ALA A 117 -23.75 -14.36 -20.11
N HIS A 118 -24.05 -15.02 -18.99
CA HIS A 118 -25.07 -16.08 -18.90
C HIS A 118 -26.38 -15.61 -18.26
N ASP A 119 -26.50 -14.34 -17.89
CA ASP A 119 -27.71 -13.77 -17.28
C ASP A 119 -28.86 -13.72 -18.31
N PRO A 120 -29.98 -14.45 -18.09
CA PRO A 120 -31.14 -14.44 -18.99
C PRO A 120 -31.76 -13.05 -19.17
N GLU A 121 -31.67 -12.18 -18.16
CA GLU A 121 -32.22 -10.81 -18.22
C GLU A 121 -31.36 -9.87 -19.09
N ARG A 122 -30.09 -10.23 -19.32
CA ARG A 122 -29.15 -9.52 -20.19
C ARG A 122 -29.02 -10.15 -21.58
N SER A 123 -29.76 -11.22 -21.85
CA SER A 123 -29.71 -11.95 -23.12
C SER A 123 -29.91 -11.01 -24.32
N GLY A 124 -28.92 -10.99 -25.22
CA GLY A 124 -28.91 -10.18 -26.44
C GLY A 124 -28.32 -8.78 -26.31
N LYS A 125 -27.88 -8.34 -25.13
CA LYS A 125 -27.14 -7.08 -24.94
C LYS A 125 -25.63 -7.34 -24.93
N PRO A 126 -24.81 -6.58 -25.69
CA PRO A 126 -23.36 -6.68 -25.57
C PRO A 126 -22.91 -6.22 -24.19
N LEU A 127 -22.01 -6.98 -23.57
CA LEU A 127 -21.37 -6.61 -22.31
C LEU A 127 -20.11 -5.79 -22.60
N ASP A 128 -19.95 -4.71 -21.86
CA ASP A 128 -18.70 -3.97 -21.86
C ASP A 128 -17.71 -4.63 -20.89
N ARG A 129 -16.50 -4.95 -21.38
CA ARG A 129 -15.46 -5.56 -20.54
C ARG A 129 -14.89 -4.57 -19.53
N ALA A 130 -14.96 -3.27 -19.81
CA ALA A 130 -14.52 -2.22 -18.89
C ALA A 130 -15.24 -2.29 -17.54
N GLU A 131 -16.51 -2.73 -17.50
CA GLU A 131 -17.28 -2.90 -16.26
C GLU A 131 -16.68 -3.93 -15.28
N PHE A 132 -15.80 -4.81 -15.76
CA PHE A 132 -15.20 -5.90 -14.99
C PHE A 132 -13.71 -5.68 -14.71
N ILE A 133 -13.18 -4.51 -15.05
CA ILE A 133 -11.81 -4.12 -14.79
C ILE A 133 -11.75 -3.27 -13.53
N LYS A 134 -10.85 -3.61 -12.64
CA LYS A 134 -10.56 -2.84 -11.42
C LYS A 134 -9.13 -2.31 -11.49
N PRO A 135 -8.91 -0.99 -11.34
CA PRO A 135 -7.57 -0.41 -11.29
C PRO A 135 -6.72 -1.05 -10.20
N GLY A 136 -5.48 -1.38 -10.54
CA GLY A 136 -4.45 -1.78 -9.59
C GLY A 136 -3.74 -0.56 -8.99
N PRO A 137 -2.88 -0.74 -7.97
CA PRO A 137 -2.25 0.36 -7.26
C PRO A 137 -1.46 1.36 -8.12
N LEU A 138 -0.81 0.88 -9.18
CA LEU A 138 -0.04 1.74 -10.09
C LEU A 138 -0.97 2.54 -11.02
N TRP A 139 -2.06 1.93 -11.51
CA TRP A 139 -3.09 2.68 -12.24
C TRP A 139 -3.70 3.77 -11.34
N GLN A 140 -4.12 3.42 -10.12
CA GLN A 140 -4.69 4.40 -9.18
C GLN A 140 -3.74 5.59 -8.94
N ALA A 141 -2.42 5.34 -8.90
CA ALA A 141 -1.42 6.39 -8.83
C ALA A 141 -1.38 7.27 -10.10
N TYR A 142 -1.52 6.69 -11.30
CA TYR A 142 -1.56 7.43 -12.57
C TYR A 142 -2.82 8.30 -12.73
N GLU A 143 -3.91 7.96 -12.05
CA GLU A 143 -5.14 8.76 -12.05
C GLU A 143 -5.11 9.95 -11.07
N CYS A 144 -4.09 10.04 -10.21
CA CYS A 144 -3.99 11.14 -9.26
C CYS A 144 -3.58 12.44 -9.97
N GLU A 145 -4.27 13.53 -9.64
CA GLU A 145 -3.82 14.87 -9.98
C GLU A 145 -2.65 15.26 -9.06
N GLY A 146 -1.43 14.85 -9.42
CA GLY A 146 -0.19 15.15 -8.70
C GLY A 146 0.53 13.92 -8.13
N PRO A 147 1.50 14.10 -7.22
CA PRO A 147 2.34 13.02 -6.72
C PRO A 147 1.54 11.96 -5.96
N ALA A 148 1.95 10.71 -6.10
CA ALA A 148 1.34 9.57 -5.43
C ALA A 148 2.38 8.64 -4.82
N VAL A 149 2.00 7.98 -3.71
CA VAL A 149 2.81 6.93 -3.08
C VAL A 149 2.19 5.57 -3.36
N VAL A 150 2.97 4.69 -3.99
CA VAL A 150 2.64 3.27 -4.15
C VAL A 150 3.51 2.45 -3.21
N LEU A 151 2.88 1.63 -2.37
CA LEU A 151 3.55 0.71 -1.46
C LEU A 151 3.41 -0.73 -1.98
N ILE A 152 4.54 -1.36 -2.29
CA ILE A 152 4.62 -2.79 -2.59
C ILE A 152 5.21 -3.47 -1.35
N ASP A 153 4.35 -4.12 -0.57
CA ASP A 153 4.73 -4.74 0.71
C ASP A 153 4.96 -6.25 0.55
N GLU A 154 5.77 -6.83 1.45
CA GLU A 154 6.10 -8.26 1.48
C GLU A 154 6.74 -8.79 0.18
N VAL A 155 7.53 -7.96 -0.51
CA VAL A 155 8.24 -8.33 -1.76
C VAL A 155 9.14 -9.55 -1.58
N ASP A 156 9.58 -9.85 -0.37
CA ASP A 156 10.33 -11.06 -0.04
C ASP A 156 9.54 -12.37 -0.29
N LYS A 157 8.21 -12.31 -0.33
CA LYS A 157 7.33 -13.45 -0.61
C LYS A 157 7.07 -13.66 -2.10
N ALA A 158 7.58 -12.79 -2.95
CA ALA A 158 7.30 -12.81 -4.38
C ALA A 158 7.92 -14.01 -5.11
N PRO A 159 7.37 -14.40 -6.27
CA PRO A 159 8.10 -15.22 -7.23
C PRO A 159 9.45 -14.60 -7.63
N ARG A 160 10.39 -15.43 -8.06
CA ARG A 160 11.77 -14.99 -8.40
C ARG A 160 11.80 -13.90 -9.48
N ASP A 161 10.88 -13.94 -10.43
CA ASP A 161 10.86 -13.03 -11.58
C ASP A 161 10.16 -11.70 -11.29
N PHE A 162 9.34 -11.65 -10.23
CA PHE A 162 8.49 -10.51 -9.88
C PHE A 162 9.26 -9.18 -9.75
N PRO A 163 10.43 -9.08 -9.06
CA PRO A 163 11.14 -7.82 -8.93
C PRO A 163 11.56 -7.19 -10.26
N ASN A 164 11.95 -8.01 -11.25
CA ASN A 164 12.33 -7.51 -12.57
C ASN A 164 11.09 -7.07 -13.37
N ASP A 165 10.00 -7.83 -13.26
CA ASP A 165 8.75 -7.53 -13.96
C ASP A 165 8.16 -6.20 -13.47
N ILE A 166 8.13 -5.94 -12.16
CA ILE A 166 7.61 -4.68 -11.63
C ILE A 166 8.47 -3.47 -12.02
N LEU A 167 9.80 -3.62 -12.07
CA LEU A 167 10.69 -2.53 -12.47
C LEU A 167 10.41 -2.11 -13.91
N ARG A 168 10.20 -3.08 -14.79
CA ARG A 168 9.83 -2.83 -16.17
C ARG A 168 8.50 -2.08 -16.28
N GLU A 169 7.49 -2.47 -15.51
CA GLU A 169 6.18 -1.80 -15.56
C GLU A 169 6.22 -0.37 -15.00
N ILE A 170 7.02 -0.13 -13.94
CA ILE A 170 7.23 1.20 -13.39
C ILE A 170 7.99 2.09 -14.39
N GLU A 171 9.02 1.56 -15.06
CA GLU A 171 9.80 2.30 -16.06
C GLU A 171 8.99 2.67 -17.32
N ASN A 172 8.06 1.81 -17.73
CA ASN A 172 7.25 2.05 -18.93
C ASN A 172 6.29 3.23 -18.79
N MET A 173 5.91 3.61 -17.55
CA MET A 173 4.97 4.70 -17.24
C MET A 173 3.63 4.62 -18.01
N SER A 174 3.33 3.45 -18.58
CA SER A 174 2.17 3.18 -19.42
C SER A 174 1.97 1.68 -19.57
N PHE A 175 0.72 1.27 -19.70
CA PHE A 175 0.36 -0.13 -19.95
C PHE A 175 -0.91 -0.22 -20.79
N LYS A 176 -1.12 -1.38 -21.41
CA LYS A 176 -2.30 -1.67 -22.22
C LYS A 176 -3.22 -2.61 -21.48
N ILE A 177 -4.50 -2.26 -21.41
CA ILE A 177 -5.56 -3.15 -20.94
C ILE A 177 -5.89 -4.13 -22.05
N MET A 178 -5.68 -5.42 -21.80
CA MET A 178 -5.82 -6.47 -22.81
C MET A 178 -7.27 -6.63 -23.29
N GLU A 179 -8.23 -6.46 -22.39
CA GLU A 179 -9.65 -6.72 -22.60
C GLU A 179 -10.35 -5.62 -23.41
N THR A 180 -9.94 -4.36 -23.23
CA THR A 180 -10.53 -3.20 -23.92
C THR A 180 -9.63 -2.67 -25.04
N GLY A 181 -8.33 -2.97 -24.98
CA GLY A 181 -7.32 -2.43 -25.89
C GLY A 181 -6.89 -0.99 -25.56
N GLU A 182 -7.44 -0.41 -24.48
CA GLU A 182 -7.11 0.92 -23.99
C GLU A 182 -5.67 0.98 -23.46
N VAL A 183 -5.05 2.15 -23.58
CA VAL A 183 -3.72 2.41 -23.04
C VAL A 183 -3.85 3.43 -21.93
N VAL A 184 -3.43 3.04 -20.73
CA VAL A 184 -3.33 3.92 -19.57
C VAL A 184 -1.90 4.42 -19.51
N THR A 185 -1.70 5.73 -19.33
CA THR A 185 -0.38 6.37 -19.30
C THR A 185 -0.34 7.33 -18.12
N ALA A 186 0.76 7.33 -17.37
CA ALA A 186 1.01 8.28 -16.31
C ALA A 186 1.16 9.70 -16.88
N ASP A 187 0.65 10.71 -16.19
CA ASP A 187 0.97 12.10 -16.51
C ASP A 187 2.44 12.37 -16.11
N PRO A 188 3.32 12.80 -17.03
CA PRO A 188 4.71 13.13 -16.70
C PRO A 188 4.90 14.44 -15.92
N SER A 189 3.81 15.15 -15.58
CA SER A 189 3.81 16.50 -15.00
C SER A 189 4.33 16.61 -13.57
#